data_AF-F4S9Q0-F1
#
_entry.id   AF-F4S9Q0-F1
#
_cell.length_a   1.000
_cell.length_b   1.000
_cell.length_c   1.000
_cell.angle_alpha   90.00
_cell.angle_beta   90.00
_cell.angle_gamma   90.00
#
_symmetry.space_group_name_H-M   'P 1'
#
loop_
_entity.id
_entity.type
_entity.pdbx_description
1 polymer ?
#
loop_
_entity_poly.entity_id
_entity_poly.type
_entity_poly.pdbx_seq_one_letter_code
_entity_poly.pdbx_strand_id
1 'polypeptide(L)'
;MDVISTTARKKKERMIELLDMEEKLVEAREDLKKLKLKRVRARTGREKQDLLSLPKSLVLLETQIHNTAAELGAEEFLELTGHTDDRAKPLLALQVAKSKLYEARVGVIEARRRAERTSGSTSQARMNEVKSHKNKAFKTKYNSYHRRVKAYNDQFAPRPLLDDPSLADVERMEITDLFWSGGSTLSHTGEPWASDLPTREGIQLYLTLRSSQEELRRIAREVRQLTQWAVDYQSKIDSIDREAADGIHERQANTVSLHFGLSKDIRRLWFHWNADLISLIRSTSVYLTSPTRLAHDQVLVIKWKSLMEGQFGHWEQALARIDEEEEERDLIGEDEAEVEEDDLYTSENFEMEEEEFENVCII
;
A
#
# COMPACT_ATOMS: atom_id res chain seq x y z
N MET A 1 7.76 30.76 -7.81
CA MET A 1 6.89 30.25 -6.73
C MET A 1 7.51 29.07 -5.96
N ASP A 2 8.75 28.63 -6.25
CA ASP A 2 9.33 27.41 -5.67
C ASP A 2 10.09 27.57 -4.34
N VAL A 3 10.46 28.79 -3.95
CA VAL A 3 11.23 29.02 -2.72
C VAL A 3 10.40 28.73 -1.46
N ILE A 4 9.13 29.12 -1.46
CA ILE A 4 8.20 28.90 -0.33
C ILE A 4 7.88 27.40 -0.15
N SER A 5 7.81 26.63 -1.25
CA SER A 5 7.58 25.18 -1.22
C SER A 5 8.81 24.42 -0.68
N THR A 6 10.02 24.83 -1.05
CA THR A 6 11.26 24.17 -0.61
C THR A 6 11.61 24.45 0.84
N THR A 7 11.35 25.66 1.35
CA THR A 7 11.50 25.98 2.77
C THR A 7 10.49 25.22 3.62
N ALA A 8 9.22 25.16 3.20
CA ALA A 8 8.17 24.36 3.85
C ALA A 8 8.58 22.89 4.01
N ARG A 9 9.11 22.29 2.94
CA ARG A 9 9.51 20.88 2.93
C ARG A 9 10.65 20.58 3.91
N LYS A 10 11.72 21.38 3.87
CA LYS A 10 12.87 21.24 4.79
C LYS A 10 12.47 21.37 6.25
N LYS A 11 11.51 22.25 6.57
CA LYS A 11 11.02 22.43 7.94
C LYS A 11 10.14 21.26 8.39
N LYS A 12 9.34 20.68 7.49
CA LYS A 12 8.61 19.44 7.75
C LYS A 12 9.58 18.27 8.00
N GLU A 13 10.65 18.15 7.20
CA GLU A 13 11.73 17.18 7.40
C GLU A 13 12.40 17.36 8.79
N ARG A 14 12.71 18.60 9.18
CA ARG A 14 13.29 18.86 10.51
C ARG A 14 12.30 18.58 11.66
N MET A 15 11.00 18.80 11.46
CA MET A 15 9.97 18.39 12.41
C MET A 15 9.92 16.86 12.51
N ILE A 16 10.00 16.13 11.39
CA ILE A 16 10.08 14.66 11.37
C ILE A 16 11.24 14.18 12.25
N GLU A 17 12.43 14.75 12.08
CA GLU A 17 13.62 14.42 12.87
C GLU A 17 13.42 14.69 14.38
N LEU A 18 12.84 15.85 14.72
CA LEU A 18 12.53 16.18 16.12
C LEU A 18 11.58 15.15 16.73
N LEU A 19 10.53 14.77 16.02
CA LEU A 19 9.58 13.77 16.49
C LEU A 19 10.24 12.39 16.69
N ASP A 20 11.17 12.01 15.82
CA ASP A 20 11.90 10.74 15.95
C ASP A 20 12.85 10.75 17.14
N MET A 21 13.52 11.87 17.42
CA MET A 21 14.33 12.03 18.64
C MET A 21 13.48 11.98 19.91
N GLU A 22 12.32 12.64 19.92
CA GLU A 22 11.38 12.59 21.04
C GLU A 22 10.85 11.17 21.28
N GLU A 23 10.60 10.40 20.22
CA GLU A 23 10.19 9.00 20.30
C GLU A 23 11.30 8.12 20.90
N LYS A 24 12.53 8.24 20.39
CA LYS A 24 13.71 7.55 20.96
C LYS A 24 13.93 7.88 22.43
N LEU A 25 13.72 9.14 22.83
CA LEU A 25 13.82 9.55 24.23
C LEU A 25 12.75 8.90 25.11
N VAL A 26 11.53 8.76 24.61
CA VAL A 26 10.44 8.09 25.33
C VAL A 26 10.75 6.60 25.51
N GLU A 27 11.20 5.94 24.45
CA GLU A 27 11.64 4.53 24.50
C GLU A 27 12.78 4.33 25.50
N ALA A 28 13.82 5.17 25.45
CA ALA A 28 14.95 5.12 26.38
C ALA A 28 14.50 5.31 27.85
N ARG A 29 13.52 6.19 28.11
CA ARG A 29 12.94 6.38 29.45
C ARG A 29 12.15 5.16 29.91
N GLU A 30 11.38 4.54 29.03
CA GLU A 30 10.64 3.31 29.34
C GLU A 30 11.58 2.14 29.63
N ASP A 31 12.64 2.00 28.85
CA ASP A 31 13.63 0.94 29.03
C ASP A 31 14.41 1.12 30.33
N LEU A 32 14.81 2.34 30.66
CA LEU A 32 15.38 2.67 31.96
C LEU A 32 14.41 2.33 33.11
N LYS A 33 13.11 2.61 32.94
CA LYS A 33 12.07 2.23 33.92
C LYS A 33 11.96 0.71 34.07
N LYS A 34 11.93 -0.05 32.96
CA LYS A 34 11.91 -1.52 32.96
C LYS A 34 13.15 -2.10 33.66
N LEU A 35 14.35 -1.58 33.36
CA LEU A 35 15.60 -1.99 33.97
C LEU A 35 15.64 -1.70 35.48
N LYS A 36 15.12 -0.53 35.89
CA LYS A 36 14.97 -0.19 37.33
C LYS A 36 14.01 -1.14 38.05
N LEU A 37 12.91 -1.54 37.42
CA LEU A 37 11.92 -2.46 37.99
C LEU A 37 12.43 -3.91 38.08
N LYS A 38 13.34 -4.33 37.20
CA LYS A 38 14.00 -5.65 37.30
C LYS A 38 14.80 -5.75 38.59
N ARG A 39 14.63 -6.86 39.33
CA ARG A 39 15.40 -7.15 40.56
C ARG A 39 16.89 -7.17 40.24
N VAL A 40 17.70 -6.52 41.07
CA VAL A 40 19.16 -6.37 40.87
C VAL A 40 19.87 -7.70 40.60
N ARG A 41 19.43 -8.80 41.24
CA ARG A 41 20.02 -10.15 41.08
C ARG A 41 19.64 -10.84 39.77
N ALA A 42 18.58 -10.41 39.11
CA ALA A 42 18.13 -10.96 37.83
C ALA A 42 18.69 -10.18 36.62
N ARG A 43 19.52 -9.15 36.86
CA ARG A 43 20.08 -8.32 35.78
C ARG A 43 21.30 -8.97 35.15
N THR A 44 21.33 -9.00 33.82
CA THR A 44 22.50 -9.47 33.06
C THR A 44 23.64 -8.45 33.12
N GLY A 45 24.86 -8.85 32.75
CA GLY A 45 26.01 -7.94 32.67
C GLY A 45 25.77 -6.75 31.73
N ARG A 46 25.18 -7.03 30.55
CA ARG A 46 24.77 -6.02 29.55
C ARG A 46 23.78 -5.01 30.13
N GLU A 47 22.75 -5.47 30.83
CA GLU A 47 21.76 -4.60 31.47
C GLU A 47 22.34 -3.68 32.56
N LYS A 48 23.43 -4.09 33.22
CA LYS A 48 24.14 -3.23 34.19
C LYS A 48 24.95 -2.14 33.49
N GLN A 49 25.56 -2.46 32.35
CA GLN A 49 26.26 -1.49 31.52
C GLN A 49 25.28 -0.49 30.90
N ASP A 50 24.12 -0.95 30.43
CA ASP A 50 23.05 -0.11 29.91
C ASP A 50 22.53 0.87 30.98
N LEU A 51 22.40 0.45 32.24
CA LEU A 51 22.05 1.36 33.34
C LEU A 51 23.06 2.49 33.57
N LEU A 52 24.32 2.29 33.19
CA LEU A 52 25.38 3.30 33.32
C LEU A 52 25.46 4.22 32.07
N SER A 53 25.17 3.69 30.89
CA SER A 53 25.25 4.43 29.61
C SER A 53 23.96 5.17 29.26
N LEU A 54 22.78 4.57 29.51
CA LEU A 54 21.47 5.13 29.15
C LEU A 54 21.19 6.51 29.75
N PRO A 55 21.57 6.83 31.00
CA PRO A 55 21.39 8.19 31.52
C PRO A 55 22.18 9.24 30.72
N LYS A 56 23.37 8.89 30.22
CA LYS A 56 24.18 9.81 29.41
C LYS A 56 23.59 10.02 28.02
N SER A 57 23.12 8.94 27.37
CA SER A 57 22.43 9.05 26.08
C SER A 57 21.12 9.82 26.20
N LEU A 58 20.40 9.69 27.31
CA LEU A 58 19.18 10.44 27.58
C LEU A 58 19.43 11.95 27.69
N VAL A 59 20.47 12.37 28.41
CA VAL A 59 20.87 13.79 28.47
C VAL A 59 21.28 14.31 27.09
N LEU A 60 21.96 13.49 26.29
CA LEU A 60 22.31 13.85 24.91
C LEU A 60 21.05 14.06 24.06
N LEU A 61 20.09 13.13 24.10
CA LEU A 61 18.82 13.25 23.39
C LEU A 61 18.02 14.48 23.84
N GLU A 62 17.95 14.75 25.15
CA GLU A 62 17.30 15.96 25.70
C GLU A 62 17.95 17.23 25.16
N THR A 63 19.27 17.27 25.11
CA THR A 63 20.03 18.41 24.58
C THR A 63 19.80 18.60 23.09
N GLN A 64 19.80 17.51 22.31
CA GLN A 64 19.54 17.55 20.86
C GLN A 64 18.10 18.00 20.57
N ILE A 65 17.11 17.50 21.32
CA ILE A 65 15.72 17.95 21.22
C ILE A 65 15.61 19.43 21.55
N HIS A 66 16.29 19.90 22.61
CA HIS A 66 16.27 21.31 22.98
C HIS A 66 16.85 22.21 21.88
N ASN A 67 18.01 21.84 21.33
CA ASN A 67 18.67 22.60 20.27
C ASN A 67 17.83 22.63 18.98
N THR A 68 17.34 21.47 18.54
CA THR A 68 16.49 21.39 17.35
C THR A 68 15.14 22.10 17.55
N ALA A 69 14.54 22.03 18.74
CA ALA A 69 13.33 22.77 19.06
C ALA A 69 13.54 24.29 19.06
N ALA A 70 14.73 24.77 19.45
CA ALA A 70 15.10 26.18 19.44
C ALA A 70 15.34 26.69 18.00
N GLU A 71 16.01 25.90 17.16
CA GLU A 71 16.16 26.17 15.71
C GLU A 71 14.79 26.23 14.99
N LEU A 72 13.83 25.44 15.46
CA LEU A 72 12.46 25.42 14.97
C LEU A 72 11.57 26.54 15.57
N GLY A 73 12.10 27.43 16.40
CA GLY A 73 11.36 28.48 17.11
C GLY A 73 11.22 29.83 16.38
N ALA A 74 11.69 29.95 15.14
CA ALA A 74 11.66 31.23 14.41
C ALA A 74 10.30 31.50 13.73
N GLU A 75 9.97 32.79 13.60
CA GLU A 75 8.79 33.48 13.03
C GLU A 75 8.22 32.85 11.72
N GLU A 76 9.01 32.03 11.04
CA GLU A 76 8.74 31.34 9.77
C GLU A 76 7.69 30.20 9.86
N PHE A 77 7.37 29.66 11.04
CA PHE A 77 6.29 28.65 11.20
C PHE A 77 4.88 29.22 11.10
N LEU A 78 4.75 30.54 11.30
CA LEU A 78 3.48 31.25 11.25
C LEU A 78 2.90 31.25 9.82
N GLU A 79 3.78 31.26 8.81
CA GLU A 79 3.40 31.24 7.40
C GLU A 79 2.90 29.87 6.91
N LEU A 80 3.43 28.76 7.47
CA LEU A 80 3.14 27.40 7.00
C LEU A 80 1.82 26.84 7.50
N THR A 81 1.40 27.25 8.68
CA THR A 81 0.17 26.74 9.31
C THR A 81 -1.01 27.69 9.10
N GLY A 82 -0.76 28.92 8.62
CA GLY A 82 -1.75 30.00 8.55
C GLY A 82 -2.18 30.52 9.93
N HIS A 83 -1.49 30.11 11.00
CA HIS A 83 -1.77 30.52 12.38
C HIS A 83 -0.62 31.40 12.86
N THR A 84 -0.94 32.64 13.27
CA THR A 84 0.02 33.56 13.89
C THR A 84 0.19 33.33 15.40
N ASP A 85 -0.34 32.22 15.92
CA ASP A 85 -0.50 31.94 17.35
C ASP A 85 0.46 30.82 17.80
N ASP A 86 0.70 30.72 19.12
CA ASP A 86 1.55 29.71 19.77
C ASP A 86 1.10 28.25 19.47
N ARG A 87 -0.07 28.09 18.86
CA ARG A 87 -0.68 26.83 18.39
C ARG A 87 -0.05 26.28 17.11
N ALA A 88 0.65 27.08 16.32
CA ALA A 88 1.19 26.68 15.02
C ALA A 88 2.15 25.47 15.11
N LYS A 89 3.15 25.56 16.00
CA LYS A 89 4.15 24.51 16.21
C LYS A 89 3.53 23.18 16.66
N PRO A 90 2.66 23.12 17.69
CA PRO A 90 2.06 21.85 18.10
C PRO A 90 1.05 21.30 17.07
N LEU A 91 0.35 22.13 16.30
CA LEU A 91 -0.51 21.67 15.20
C LEU A 91 0.28 21.00 14.08
N LEU A 92 1.43 21.57 13.70
CA LEU A 92 2.29 20.96 12.69
C LEU A 92 2.91 19.65 13.20
N ALA A 93 3.33 19.60 14.47
CA ALA A 93 3.80 18.36 15.10
C ALA A 93 2.71 17.28 15.09
N LEU A 94 1.44 17.66 15.35
CA LEU A 94 0.28 16.77 15.25
C LEU A 94 0.06 16.28 13.82
N GLN A 95 0.15 17.16 12.82
CA GLN A 95 0.00 16.81 11.42
C GLN A 95 1.05 15.78 10.97
N VAL A 96 2.31 15.99 11.35
CA VAL A 96 3.39 15.05 11.04
C VAL A 96 3.25 13.74 11.82
N ALA A 97 2.85 13.78 13.10
CA ALA A 97 2.58 12.57 13.87
C ALA A 97 1.43 11.75 13.26
N LYS A 98 0.38 12.43 12.78
CA LYS A 98 -0.75 11.81 12.11
C LYS A 98 -0.38 11.19 10.76
N SER A 99 0.49 11.84 9.97
CA SER A 99 0.99 11.24 8.72
C SER A 99 1.83 10.00 8.98
N LYS A 100 2.70 10.01 10.00
CA LYS A 100 3.46 8.82 10.44
C LYS A 100 2.53 7.69 10.90
N LEU A 101 1.43 8.02 11.58
CA LEU A 101 0.42 7.04 11.97
C LEU A 101 -0.28 6.41 10.76
N TYR A 102 -0.62 7.23 9.75
CA TYR A 102 -1.20 6.76 8.49
C TYR A 102 -0.26 5.80 7.76
N GLU A 103 1.01 6.17 7.58
CA GLU A 103 2.03 5.33 6.95
C GLU A 103 2.19 3.99 7.67
N ALA A 104 2.24 4.01 9.01
CA ALA A 104 2.32 2.79 9.80
C ALA A 104 1.06 1.91 9.64
N ARG A 105 -0.13 2.51 9.53
CA ARG A 105 -1.38 1.79 9.28
C ARG A 105 -1.39 1.13 7.91
N VAL A 106 -0.97 1.84 6.87
CA VAL A 106 -0.82 1.27 5.51
C VAL A 106 0.16 0.10 5.54
N GLY A 107 1.31 0.24 6.22
CA GLY A 107 2.28 -0.83 6.37
C GLY A 107 1.74 -2.10 7.05
N VAL A 108 0.81 -1.97 8.00
CA VAL A 108 0.11 -3.12 8.61
C VAL A 108 -0.84 -3.79 7.60
N ILE A 109 -1.60 -3.00 6.83
CA ILE A 109 -2.53 -3.52 5.82
C ILE A 109 -1.76 -4.27 4.73
N GLU A 110 -0.65 -3.71 4.25
CA GLU A 110 0.20 -4.34 3.24
C GLU A 110 0.88 -5.60 3.74
N ALA A 111 1.41 -5.60 4.97
CA ALA A 111 1.99 -6.79 5.57
C ALA A 111 0.96 -7.92 5.73
N ARG A 112 -0.29 -7.57 6.05
CA ARG A 112 -1.39 -8.54 6.11
C ARG A 112 -1.70 -9.12 4.72
N ARG A 113 -1.89 -8.27 3.71
CA ARG A 113 -2.17 -8.70 2.33
C ARG A 113 -1.06 -9.58 1.77
N ARG A 114 0.21 -9.23 2.04
CA ARG A 114 1.35 -10.02 1.61
C ARG A 114 1.34 -11.40 2.28
N ALA A 115 1.02 -11.46 3.57
CA ALA A 115 0.89 -12.73 4.27
C ALA A 115 -0.25 -13.63 3.80
N GLU A 116 -1.32 -13.04 3.26
CA GLU A 116 -2.44 -13.79 2.69
C GLU A 116 -2.08 -14.39 1.32
N ARG A 117 -1.12 -13.80 0.59
CA ARG A 117 -0.64 -14.30 -0.71
C ARG A 117 0.49 -15.31 -0.58
N THR A 118 1.37 -15.15 0.41
CA THR A 118 2.53 -16.02 0.56
C THR A 118 2.16 -17.41 1.10
N SER A 119 2.28 -18.43 0.25
CA SER A 119 2.16 -19.85 0.59
C SER A 119 3.49 -20.45 1.06
N GLY A 120 3.44 -21.44 1.97
CA GLY A 120 4.64 -22.14 2.49
C GLY A 120 5.03 -21.80 3.94
N SER A 121 5.38 -22.82 4.73
CA SER A 121 5.55 -22.73 6.19
C SER A 121 6.72 -21.84 6.66
N THR A 122 7.85 -21.86 5.95
CA THR A 122 9.03 -21.03 6.27
C THR A 122 8.77 -19.55 5.97
N SER A 123 8.14 -19.27 4.83
CA SER A 123 7.77 -17.91 4.43
C SER A 123 6.70 -17.30 5.34
N GLN A 124 5.79 -18.13 5.86
CA GLN A 124 4.79 -17.72 6.85
C GLN A 124 5.41 -17.27 8.20
N ALA A 125 6.47 -17.94 8.68
CA ALA A 125 7.13 -17.55 9.92
C ALA A 125 7.77 -16.16 9.82
N ARG A 126 8.51 -15.91 8.74
CA ARG A 126 9.10 -14.59 8.43
C ARG A 126 8.01 -13.53 8.31
N MET A 127 6.92 -13.84 7.62
CA MET A 127 5.82 -12.89 7.45
C MET A 127 5.07 -12.58 8.75
N ASN A 128 4.96 -13.55 9.66
CA ASN A 128 4.41 -13.33 10.99
C ASN A 128 5.30 -12.39 11.82
N GLU A 129 6.62 -12.49 11.69
CA GLU A 129 7.55 -11.54 12.30
C GLU A 129 7.38 -10.13 11.73
N VAL A 130 7.30 -9.99 10.40
CA VAL A 130 7.03 -8.71 9.74
C VAL A 130 5.70 -8.11 10.21
N LYS A 131 4.62 -8.89 10.25
CA LYS A 131 3.31 -8.46 10.77
C LYS A 131 3.40 -7.98 12.22
N SER A 132 4.11 -8.72 13.07
CA SER A 132 4.33 -8.36 14.48
C SER A 132 5.08 -7.03 14.61
N HIS A 133 6.16 -6.86 13.83
CA HIS A 133 6.95 -5.64 13.81
C HIS A 133 6.14 -4.44 13.34
N LYS A 134 5.39 -4.56 12.23
CA LYS A 134 4.54 -3.48 11.71
C LYS A 134 3.42 -3.11 12.68
N ASN A 135 2.80 -4.09 13.35
CA ASN A 135 1.82 -3.84 14.41
C ASN A 135 2.42 -3.12 15.62
N LYS A 136 3.64 -3.48 16.03
CA LYS A 136 4.36 -2.78 17.10
C LYS A 136 4.63 -1.33 16.71
N ALA A 137 5.16 -1.10 15.51
CA ALA A 137 5.41 0.24 14.98
C ALA A 137 4.14 1.09 14.94
N PHE A 138 3.02 0.54 14.45
CA PHE A 138 1.72 1.20 14.45
C PHE A 138 1.27 1.63 15.86
N LYS A 139 1.40 0.75 16.87
CA LYS A 139 1.08 1.09 18.26
C LYS A 139 1.97 2.20 18.81
N THR A 140 3.27 2.19 18.51
CA THR A 140 4.19 3.26 18.94
C THR A 140 3.79 4.60 18.31
N LYS A 141 3.51 4.63 17.01
CA LYS A 141 3.07 5.86 16.31
C LYS A 141 1.71 6.34 16.83
N TYR A 142 0.78 5.43 17.13
CA TYR A 142 -0.50 5.78 17.76
C TYR A 142 -0.28 6.45 19.11
N ASN A 143 0.54 5.87 19.99
CA ASN A 143 0.85 6.44 21.30
C ASN A 143 1.53 7.80 21.19
N SER A 144 2.36 8.02 20.15
CA SER A 144 2.97 9.33 19.86
C SER A 144 1.91 10.37 19.48
N TYR A 145 1.00 10.02 18.56
CA TYR A 145 -0.12 10.88 18.15
C TYR A 145 -1.06 11.19 19.32
N HIS A 146 -1.55 10.16 20.03
CA HIS A 146 -2.46 10.28 21.16
C HIS A 146 -1.94 11.22 22.26
N ARG A 147 -0.66 11.08 22.65
CA ARG A 147 -0.03 11.95 23.65
C ARG A 147 -0.03 13.41 23.22
N ARG A 148 0.19 13.68 21.94
CA ARG A 148 0.21 15.05 21.40
C ARG A 148 -1.18 15.64 21.31
N VAL A 149 -2.18 14.85 20.89
CA VAL A 149 -3.58 15.31 20.84
C VAL A 149 -4.05 15.67 22.23
N LYS A 150 -3.78 14.81 23.21
CA LYS A 150 -4.09 15.07 24.62
C LYS A 150 -3.39 16.32 25.13
N ALA A 151 -2.07 16.46 24.92
CA ALA A 151 -1.33 17.63 25.35
C ALA A 151 -1.86 18.93 24.71
N TYR A 152 -2.23 18.89 23.44
CA TYR A 152 -2.80 20.04 22.73
C TYR A 152 -4.20 20.41 23.27
N ASN A 153 -5.07 19.40 23.44
CA ASN A 153 -6.41 19.59 24.00
C ASN A 153 -6.34 20.13 25.44
N ASP A 154 -5.43 19.63 26.26
CA ASP A 154 -5.21 20.08 27.64
C ASP A 154 -4.66 21.52 27.69
N GLN A 155 -3.73 21.89 26.79
CA GLN A 155 -3.07 23.19 26.79
C GLN A 155 -3.94 24.32 26.19
N PHE A 156 -4.64 24.05 25.09
CA PHE A 156 -5.32 25.10 24.32
C PHE A 156 -6.84 25.05 24.40
N ALA A 157 -7.42 23.95 24.92
CA ALA A 157 -8.85 23.71 25.03
C ALA A 157 -9.65 24.19 23.79
N PRO A 158 -9.29 23.73 22.57
CA PRO A 158 -9.97 24.14 21.35
C PRO A 158 -11.46 23.75 21.38
N ARG A 159 -12.29 24.54 20.68
CA ARG A 159 -13.72 24.24 20.49
C ARG A 159 -14.01 24.17 18.99
N PRO A 160 -14.36 23.00 18.44
CA PRO A 160 -14.41 21.67 19.09
C PRO A 160 -13.02 21.14 19.46
N LEU A 161 -12.98 20.19 20.40
CA LEU A 161 -11.75 19.48 20.75
C LEU A 161 -11.24 18.68 19.53
N LEU A 162 -9.92 18.48 19.44
CA LEU A 162 -9.38 17.61 18.40
C LEU A 162 -9.78 16.15 18.69
N ASP A 163 -10.18 15.43 17.65
CA ASP A 163 -10.55 14.02 17.70
C ASP A 163 -9.40 13.17 18.25
N ASP A 164 -9.70 12.37 19.28
CA ASP A 164 -8.77 11.43 19.92
C ASP A 164 -9.36 10.02 19.96
N PRO A 165 -9.45 9.31 18.82
CA PRO A 165 -10.01 7.98 18.76
C PRO A 165 -9.17 6.96 19.54
N SER A 166 -9.81 5.95 20.12
CA SER A 166 -9.08 4.88 20.81
C SER A 166 -8.28 4.02 19.83
N LEU A 167 -7.24 3.33 20.32
CA LEU A 167 -6.43 2.43 19.47
C LEU A 167 -7.32 1.41 18.75
N ALA A 168 -8.32 0.85 19.44
CA ALA A 168 -9.25 -0.13 18.88
C ALA A 168 -10.16 0.47 17.79
N ASP A 169 -10.45 1.77 17.87
CA ASP A 169 -11.23 2.46 16.83
C ASP A 169 -10.36 2.70 15.61
N VAL A 170 -9.14 3.22 15.79
CA VAL A 170 -8.18 3.44 14.69
C VAL A 170 -7.80 2.13 14.00
N GLU A 171 -7.69 1.02 14.75
CA GLU A 171 -7.46 -0.32 14.19
C GLU A 171 -8.63 -0.83 13.33
N ARG A 172 -9.84 -0.32 13.53
CA ARG A 172 -11.04 -0.68 12.76
C ARG A 172 -11.36 0.29 11.63
N MET A 173 -10.83 1.51 11.67
CA MET A 173 -11.00 2.50 10.62
C MET A 173 -10.45 2.00 9.28
N GLU A 174 -11.24 2.20 8.24
CA GLU A 174 -10.81 2.04 6.86
C GLU A 174 -9.85 3.18 6.49
N ILE A 175 -8.96 2.96 5.51
CA ILE A 175 -8.00 3.98 5.07
C ILE A 175 -8.68 5.20 4.43
N THR A 176 -9.92 5.02 3.96
CA THR A 176 -10.78 6.04 3.35
C THR A 176 -11.52 6.91 4.37
N ASP A 177 -11.43 6.59 5.66
CA ASP A 177 -12.06 7.34 6.74
C ASP A 177 -11.58 8.80 6.76
N LEU A 178 -12.51 9.73 7.03
CA LEU A 178 -12.25 11.17 7.12
C LEU A 178 -11.19 11.53 8.17
N PHE A 179 -11.00 10.68 9.18
CA PHE A 179 -9.90 10.76 10.12
C PHE A 179 -8.57 10.83 9.37
N TRP A 180 -8.31 9.92 8.41
CA TRP A 180 -7.05 9.85 7.67
C TRP A 180 -6.86 11.02 6.70
N SER A 181 -7.95 11.48 6.08
CA SER A 181 -7.95 12.65 5.19
C SER A 181 -7.64 13.97 5.92
N GLY A 182 -7.66 13.96 7.25
CA GLY A 182 -7.57 15.14 8.12
C GLY A 182 -6.15 15.68 8.32
N GLY A 183 -5.43 15.98 7.24
CA GLY A 183 -4.48 17.09 7.24
C GLY A 183 -5.18 18.44 7.19
N SER A 184 -6.47 18.46 6.82
CA SER A 184 -7.32 19.65 6.67
C SER A 184 -7.94 20.16 7.97
N THR A 185 -8.17 19.36 9.01
CA THR A 185 -8.68 19.89 10.30
C THR A 185 -7.57 20.55 11.12
N LEU A 186 -6.31 20.24 10.80
CA LEU A 186 -5.11 20.76 11.47
C LEU A 186 -4.48 21.94 10.70
N SER A 187 -4.92 22.17 9.46
CA SER A 187 -4.50 23.30 8.62
C SER A 187 -5.74 24.13 8.25
N HIS A 188 -5.66 25.47 8.29
CA HIS A 188 -6.78 26.34 7.90
C HIS A 188 -8.11 26.09 8.65
N THR A 189 -8.07 26.06 9.98
CA THR A 189 -9.25 25.80 10.85
C THR A 189 -10.43 26.77 10.64
N GLY A 190 -10.20 27.92 10.02
CA GLY A 190 -11.24 28.91 9.68
C GLY A 190 -11.99 28.61 8.39
N GLU A 191 -11.54 27.64 7.59
CA GLU A 191 -12.15 27.33 6.30
C GLU A 191 -13.25 26.25 6.44
N PRO A 192 -14.38 26.36 5.72
CA PRO A 192 -15.46 25.38 5.79
C PRO A 192 -15.05 23.97 5.37
N TRP A 193 -14.19 23.83 4.35
CA TRP A 193 -13.70 22.53 3.88
C TRP A 193 -12.76 21.83 4.89
N ALA A 194 -12.27 22.56 5.89
CA ALA A 194 -11.39 22.08 6.94
C ALA A 194 -12.15 21.76 8.24
N SER A 195 -13.16 22.57 8.58
CA SER A 195 -13.83 22.53 9.89
C SER A 195 -15.25 21.96 9.85
N ASP A 196 -16.00 22.18 8.76
CA ASP A 196 -17.40 21.77 8.65
C ASP A 196 -17.53 20.32 8.17
N LEU A 197 -18.15 19.47 9.00
CA LEU A 197 -18.30 18.04 8.73
C LEU A 197 -19.15 17.77 7.47
N PRO A 198 -20.35 18.36 7.30
CA PRO A 198 -21.14 18.25 6.07
C PRO A 198 -20.37 18.66 4.81
N THR A 199 -19.60 19.75 4.85
CA THR A 199 -18.77 20.17 3.71
C THR A 199 -17.70 19.14 3.39
N ARG A 200 -17.01 18.59 4.40
CA ARG A 200 -15.99 17.54 4.21
C ARG A 200 -16.57 16.24 3.66
N GLU A 201 -17.70 15.79 4.21
CA GLU A 201 -18.43 14.62 3.71
C GLU A 201 -18.88 14.84 2.27
N GLY A 202 -19.42 16.01 1.95
CA GLY A 202 -19.82 16.38 0.59
C GLY A 202 -18.65 16.33 -0.40
N ILE A 203 -17.48 16.87 -0.04
CA ILE A 203 -16.27 16.81 -0.85
C ILE A 203 -15.83 15.34 -1.06
N GLN A 204 -15.79 14.54 0.01
CA GLN A 204 -15.37 13.14 -0.08
C GLN A 204 -16.34 12.31 -0.94
N LEU A 205 -17.65 12.51 -0.79
CA LEU A 205 -18.67 11.88 -1.61
C LEU A 205 -18.52 12.28 -3.09
N TYR A 206 -18.27 13.56 -3.36
CA TYR A 206 -18.02 14.03 -4.72
C TYR A 206 -16.77 13.41 -5.34
N LEU A 207 -15.66 13.33 -4.60
CA LEU A 207 -14.42 12.69 -5.06
C LEU A 207 -14.61 11.19 -5.29
N THR A 208 -15.36 10.51 -4.42
CA THR A 208 -15.69 9.08 -4.55
C THR A 208 -16.58 8.84 -5.77
N LEU A 209 -17.58 9.69 -6.00
CA LEU A 209 -18.42 9.62 -7.18
C LEU A 209 -17.61 9.87 -8.46
N ARG A 210 -16.72 10.86 -8.45
CA ARG A 210 -15.87 11.18 -9.61
C ARG A 210 -14.87 10.06 -9.92
N SER A 211 -14.23 9.51 -8.90
CA SER A 211 -13.25 8.41 -9.05
C SER A 211 -13.94 7.13 -9.52
N SER A 212 -15.06 6.73 -8.90
CA SER A 212 -15.85 5.58 -9.37
C SER A 212 -16.32 5.73 -10.83
N GLN A 213 -16.73 6.94 -11.25
CA GLN A 213 -17.03 7.20 -12.65
C GLN A 213 -15.82 7.04 -13.58
N GLU A 214 -14.61 7.42 -13.15
CA GLU A 214 -13.41 7.20 -13.96
C GLU A 214 -12.99 5.73 -13.97
N GLU A 215 -13.11 5.01 -12.86
CA GLU A 215 -12.88 3.56 -12.82
C GLU A 215 -13.84 2.82 -13.76
N LEU A 216 -15.11 3.21 -13.81
CA LEU A 216 -16.07 2.65 -14.77
C LEU A 216 -15.68 2.94 -16.22
N ARG A 217 -15.15 4.14 -16.52
CA ARG A 217 -14.59 4.45 -17.85
C ARG A 217 -13.33 3.65 -18.15
N ARG A 218 -12.51 3.38 -17.14
CA ARG A 218 -11.29 2.58 -17.25
C ARG A 218 -11.64 1.12 -17.54
N ILE A 219 -12.50 0.50 -16.74
CA ILE A 219 -13.02 -0.86 -16.97
C ILE A 219 -13.62 -0.96 -18.38
N ALA A 220 -14.41 0.04 -18.80
CA ALA A 220 -14.96 0.06 -20.15
C ALA A 220 -13.87 0.01 -21.25
N ARG A 221 -12.75 0.72 -21.07
CA ARG A 221 -11.63 0.71 -22.01
C ARG A 221 -10.88 -0.62 -21.96
N GLU A 222 -10.57 -1.12 -20.76
CA GLU A 222 -9.80 -2.34 -20.54
C GLU A 222 -10.53 -3.57 -21.09
N VAL A 223 -11.84 -3.71 -20.86
CA VAL A 223 -12.64 -4.83 -21.42
C VAL A 223 -12.57 -4.87 -22.95
N ARG A 224 -12.60 -3.71 -23.61
CA ARG A 224 -12.51 -3.61 -25.07
C ARG A 224 -11.11 -3.91 -25.59
N GLN A 225 -10.09 -3.39 -24.90
CA GLN A 225 -8.70 -3.69 -25.21
C GLN A 225 -8.41 -5.18 -25.08
N LEU A 226 -8.87 -5.78 -23.99
CA LEU A 226 -8.75 -7.21 -23.70
C LEU A 226 -9.47 -8.06 -24.76
N THR A 227 -10.68 -7.68 -25.17
CA THR A 227 -11.41 -8.37 -26.26
C THR A 227 -10.68 -8.25 -27.60
N GLN A 228 -10.18 -7.05 -27.93
CA GLN A 228 -9.44 -6.81 -29.16
C GLN A 228 -8.14 -7.61 -29.17
N TRP A 229 -7.39 -7.61 -28.06
CA TRP A 229 -6.18 -8.40 -27.90
C TRP A 229 -6.46 -9.88 -28.05
N ALA A 230 -7.55 -10.39 -27.48
CA ALA A 230 -7.92 -11.79 -27.60
C ALA A 230 -8.17 -12.20 -29.06
N VAL A 231 -8.93 -11.39 -29.81
CA VAL A 231 -9.19 -11.64 -31.24
C VAL A 231 -7.91 -11.56 -32.07
N ASP A 232 -7.06 -10.57 -31.81
CA ASP A 232 -5.78 -10.42 -32.52
C ASP A 232 -4.81 -11.55 -32.18
N TYR A 233 -4.83 -12.01 -30.92
CA TYR A 233 -4.03 -13.15 -30.47
C TYR A 233 -4.47 -14.43 -31.16
N GLN A 234 -5.77 -14.72 -31.21
CA GLN A 234 -6.30 -15.88 -31.93
C GLN A 234 -5.91 -15.84 -33.41
N SER A 235 -5.97 -14.67 -34.04
CA SER A 235 -5.56 -14.49 -35.43
C SER A 235 -4.08 -14.84 -35.68
N LYS A 236 -3.21 -14.64 -34.67
CA LYS A 236 -1.80 -15.05 -34.72
C LYS A 236 -1.65 -16.57 -34.57
N ILE A 237 -2.37 -17.20 -33.65
CA ILE A 237 -2.40 -18.67 -33.51
C ILE A 237 -2.84 -19.29 -34.83
N ASP A 238 -3.95 -18.81 -35.41
CA ASP A 238 -4.47 -19.31 -36.67
C ASP A 238 -3.50 -19.09 -37.86
N SER A 239 -2.56 -18.13 -37.76
CA SER A 239 -1.48 -17.95 -38.75
C SER A 239 -0.40 -19.01 -38.60
N ILE A 240 0.02 -19.29 -37.35
CA ILE A 240 1.00 -20.32 -37.03
C ILE A 240 0.47 -21.70 -37.45
N ASP A 241 -0.81 -21.99 -37.17
CA ASP A 241 -1.45 -23.25 -37.57
C ASP A 241 -1.45 -23.43 -39.10
N ARG A 242 -1.68 -22.37 -39.87
CA ARG A 242 -1.62 -22.41 -41.35
C ARG A 242 -0.20 -22.64 -41.85
N GLU A 243 0.79 -21.94 -41.28
CA GLU A 243 2.20 -22.10 -41.62
C GLU A 243 2.72 -23.51 -41.29
N ALA A 244 2.25 -24.10 -40.18
CA ALA A 244 2.55 -25.48 -39.80
C ALA A 244 1.92 -26.52 -40.75
N ALA A 245 0.76 -26.21 -41.35
CA ALA A 245 0.10 -27.07 -42.33
C ALA A 245 0.77 -27.02 -43.71
N ASP A 246 1.34 -25.87 -44.10
CA ASP A 246 1.93 -25.62 -45.42
C ASP A 246 3.43 -26.00 -45.52
N GLY A 247 4.14 -26.19 -44.41
CA GLY A 247 5.60 -26.40 -44.36
C GLY A 247 6.06 -27.75 -43.80
N ILE A 248 6.73 -28.56 -44.63
CA ILE A 248 7.54 -29.73 -44.20
C ILE A 248 8.78 -29.21 -43.46
N HIS A 249 8.83 -29.27 -42.13
CA HIS A 249 10.11 -29.20 -41.43
C HIS A 249 10.14 -29.99 -40.10
N GLU A 250 11.14 -30.87 -40.03
CA GLU A 250 11.67 -31.65 -38.90
C GLU A 250 12.06 -30.84 -37.64
N ARG A 251 11.78 -29.53 -37.58
CA ARG A 251 12.04 -28.71 -36.39
C ARG A 251 10.88 -28.82 -35.40
N GLN A 252 11.13 -29.73 -34.47
CA GLN A 252 10.66 -29.80 -33.09
C GLN A 252 9.22 -30.29 -32.84
N ALA A 253 9.08 -31.57 -32.50
CA ALA A 253 7.93 -32.08 -31.73
C ALA A 253 7.66 -31.24 -30.45
N ASN A 254 8.70 -30.63 -29.86
CA ASN A 254 8.58 -29.75 -28.71
C ASN A 254 7.84 -28.42 -29.02
N THR A 255 8.03 -27.82 -30.20
CA THR A 255 7.33 -26.57 -30.57
C THR A 255 5.86 -26.85 -30.91
N VAL A 256 5.57 -27.99 -31.53
CA VAL A 256 4.19 -28.47 -31.74
C VAL A 256 3.49 -28.75 -30.41
N SER A 257 4.18 -29.40 -29.46
CA SER A 257 3.62 -29.68 -28.13
C SER A 257 3.38 -28.41 -27.31
N LEU A 258 4.31 -27.44 -27.34
CA LEU A 258 4.14 -26.14 -26.69
C LEU A 258 3.01 -25.33 -27.32
N HIS A 259 2.93 -25.31 -28.65
CA HIS A 259 1.85 -24.66 -29.39
C HIS A 259 0.48 -25.26 -29.06
N PHE A 260 0.41 -26.60 -28.97
CA PHE A 260 -0.82 -27.31 -28.61
C PHE A 260 -1.24 -27.02 -27.17
N GLY A 261 -0.30 -27.03 -26.22
CA GLY A 261 -0.57 -26.67 -24.81
C GLY A 261 -1.08 -25.24 -24.68
N LEU A 262 -0.36 -24.29 -25.26
CA LEU A 262 -0.74 -22.87 -25.27
C LEU A 262 -2.10 -22.65 -25.94
N SER A 263 -2.36 -23.30 -27.08
CA SER A 263 -3.66 -23.25 -27.75
C SER A 263 -4.79 -23.80 -26.88
N LYS A 264 -4.55 -24.88 -26.11
CA LYS A 264 -5.53 -25.47 -25.18
C LYS A 264 -5.83 -24.51 -24.03
N ASP A 265 -4.81 -23.91 -23.43
CA ASP A 265 -4.97 -22.99 -22.30
C ASP A 265 -5.69 -21.71 -22.71
N ILE A 266 -5.38 -21.19 -23.90
CA ILE A 266 -6.03 -20.01 -24.46
C ILE A 266 -7.50 -20.28 -24.78
N ARG A 267 -7.84 -21.45 -25.33
CA ARG A 267 -9.24 -21.83 -25.54
C ARG A 267 -10.01 -21.88 -24.22
N ARG A 268 -9.40 -22.41 -23.16
CA ARG A 268 -10.01 -22.41 -21.82
C ARG A 268 -10.24 -20.99 -21.31
N LEU A 269 -9.26 -20.11 -21.48
CA LEU A 269 -9.36 -18.71 -21.09
C LEU A 269 -10.50 -17.99 -21.83
N TRP A 270 -10.59 -18.15 -23.16
CA TRP A 270 -11.67 -17.58 -23.96
C TRP A 270 -13.04 -18.09 -23.54
N PHE A 271 -13.16 -19.38 -23.23
CA PHE A 271 -14.40 -19.97 -22.75
C PHE A 271 -14.84 -19.34 -21.42
N HIS A 272 -13.92 -19.24 -20.45
CA HIS A 272 -14.22 -18.62 -19.16
C HIS A 272 -14.65 -17.16 -19.31
N TRP A 273 -13.94 -16.38 -20.15
CA TRP A 273 -14.28 -14.98 -20.38
C TRP A 273 -15.61 -14.81 -21.11
N ASN A 274 -15.97 -15.74 -22.01
CA ASN A 274 -17.17 -15.61 -22.83
C ASN A 274 -18.47 -15.50 -22.02
N ALA A 275 -18.52 -16.09 -20.81
CA ALA A 275 -19.69 -16.02 -19.94
C ALA A 275 -20.14 -14.57 -19.68
N ASP A 276 -19.18 -13.69 -19.38
CA ASP A 276 -19.47 -12.33 -18.92
C ASP A 276 -19.00 -11.23 -19.89
N LEU A 277 -18.05 -11.52 -20.80
CA LEU A 277 -17.38 -10.50 -21.61
C LEU A 277 -18.36 -9.67 -22.45
N ILE A 278 -19.33 -10.31 -23.11
CA ILE A 278 -20.33 -9.59 -23.92
C ILE A 278 -21.26 -8.75 -23.03
N SER A 279 -21.60 -9.27 -21.85
CA SER A 279 -22.41 -8.54 -20.86
C SER A 279 -21.67 -7.29 -20.38
N LEU A 280 -20.38 -7.43 -20.06
CA LEU A 280 -19.48 -6.35 -19.66
C LEU A 280 -19.31 -5.28 -20.74
N ILE A 281 -19.12 -5.65 -22.01
CA ILE A 281 -19.04 -4.67 -23.12
C ILE A 281 -20.33 -3.85 -23.21
N ARG A 282 -21.49 -4.52 -23.11
CA ARG A 282 -22.81 -3.88 -23.19
C ARG A 282 -23.09 -2.97 -21.99
N SER A 283 -22.88 -3.47 -20.77
CA SER A 283 -23.15 -2.73 -19.54
C SER A 283 -22.24 -1.50 -19.40
N THR A 284 -20.99 -1.60 -19.87
CA THR A 284 -20.03 -0.49 -19.79
C THR A 284 -20.11 0.49 -20.97
N SER A 285 -20.90 0.19 -22.01
CA SER A 285 -21.02 1.04 -23.21
C SER A 285 -21.49 2.47 -22.90
N VAL A 286 -22.33 2.63 -21.87
CA VAL A 286 -22.89 3.92 -21.43
C VAL A 286 -21.79 4.89 -20.97
N TYR A 287 -20.64 4.39 -20.51
CA TYR A 287 -19.53 5.22 -20.03
C TYR A 287 -18.62 5.73 -21.16
N LEU A 288 -18.87 5.31 -22.40
CA LEU A 288 -18.14 5.78 -23.58
C LEU A 288 -19.02 6.71 -24.40
N THR A 289 -18.80 8.01 -24.25
CA THR A 289 -19.61 9.08 -24.86
C THR A 289 -19.45 9.24 -26.38
N SER A 290 -18.71 8.35 -27.05
CA SER A 290 -18.30 8.53 -28.44
C SER A 290 -19.06 7.58 -29.40
N PRO A 291 -19.82 8.10 -30.38
CA PRO A 291 -20.55 7.29 -31.36
C PRO A 291 -19.67 6.33 -32.17
N THR A 292 -18.42 6.70 -32.43
CA THR A 292 -17.44 5.85 -33.13
C THR A 292 -17.04 4.63 -32.31
N ARG A 293 -17.04 4.74 -30.97
CA ARG A 293 -16.74 3.62 -30.07
C ARG A 293 -17.89 2.61 -30.01
N LEU A 294 -19.14 3.07 -30.08
CA LEU A 294 -20.32 2.18 -30.17
C LEU A 294 -20.31 1.33 -31.45
N ALA A 295 -19.90 1.91 -32.58
CA ALA A 295 -19.73 1.14 -33.82
C ALA A 295 -18.59 0.12 -33.71
N HIS A 296 -17.47 0.50 -33.07
CA HIS A 296 -16.37 -0.41 -32.80
C HIS A 296 -16.77 -1.57 -31.88
N ASP A 297 -17.62 -1.33 -30.88
CA ASP A 297 -18.13 -2.38 -29.99
C ASP A 297 -18.94 -3.44 -30.75
N GLN A 298 -19.76 -3.04 -31.72
CA GLN A 298 -20.50 -3.98 -32.55
C GLN A 298 -19.55 -4.87 -33.36
N VAL A 299 -18.50 -4.28 -33.94
CA VAL A 299 -17.48 -5.03 -34.67
C VAL A 299 -16.74 -6.00 -33.75
N LEU A 300 -16.35 -5.55 -32.55
CA LEU A 300 -15.69 -6.39 -31.54
C LEU A 300 -16.57 -7.56 -31.12
N VAL A 301 -17.85 -7.32 -30.82
CA VAL A 301 -18.79 -8.36 -30.42
C VAL A 301 -19.02 -9.37 -31.55
N ILE A 302 -19.10 -8.91 -32.80
CA ILE A 302 -19.22 -9.81 -33.96
C ILE A 302 -17.97 -10.67 -34.12
N LYS A 303 -16.78 -10.06 -34.06
CA LYS A 303 -15.50 -10.78 -34.14
C LYS A 303 -15.36 -11.80 -33.01
N TRP A 304 -15.70 -11.42 -31.78
CA TRP A 304 -15.67 -12.31 -30.63
C TRP A 304 -16.64 -13.49 -30.79
N LYS A 305 -17.89 -13.23 -31.21
CA LYS A 305 -18.85 -14.30 -31.49
C LYS A 305 -18.38 -15.24 -32.59
N SER A 306 -17.83 -14.71 -33.67
CA SER A 306 -17.27 -15.51 -34.76
C SER A 306 -16.08 -16.36 -34.30
N LEU A 307 -15.22 -15.82 -33.43
CA LEU A 307 -14.15 -16.57 -32.78
C LEU A 307 -14.72 -17.71 -31.94
N MET A 308 -15.73 -17.43 -31.11
CA MET A 308 -16.36 -18.43 -30.26
C MET A 308 -17.09 -19.51 -31.07
N GLU A 309 -17.79 -19.15 -32.14
CA GLU A 309 -18.43 -20.10 -33.05
C GLU A 309 -17.39 -20.96 -33.79
N GLY A 310 -16.29 -20.37 -34.26
CA GLY A 310 -15.23 -21.09 -34.96
C GLY A 310 -14.45 -22.05 -34.06
N GLN A 311 -14.18 -21.67 -32.82
CA GLN A 311 -13.40 -22.48 -31.87
C GLN A 311 -14.30 -23.44 -31.05
N PHE A 312 -15.56 -23.07 -30.82
CA PHE A 312 -16.46 -23.77 -29.88
C PHE A 312 -17.83 -24.20 -30.43
N GLY A 313 -18.10 -24.06 -31.72
CA GLY A 313 -19.41 -24.39 -32.33
C GLY A 313 -19.86 -25.86 -32.26
N HIS A 314 -19.07 -26.77 -31.67
CA HIS A 314 -19.37 -28.21 -31.55
C HIS A 314 -19.29 -28.76 -30.10
N TRP A 315 -19.22 -27.90 -29.06
CA TRP A 315 -18.87 -28.33 -27.69
C TRP A 315 -20.03 -28.79 -26.78
N GLU A 316 -21.29 -28.85 -27.25
CA GLU A 316 -22.36 -29.55 -26.50
C GLU A 316 -21.98 -31.00 -26.16
N GLN A 317 -21.09 -31.64 -26.94
CA GLN A 317 -20.58 -32.98 -26.69
C GLN A 317 -19.31 -33.04 -25.81
N ALA A 318 -18.62 -31.91 -25.61
CA ALA A 318 -17.35 -31.86 -24.86
C ALA A 318 -17.50 -31.30 -23.44
N LEU A 319 -18.61 -30.60 -23.16
CA LEU A 319 -19.01 -30.17 -21.81
C LEU A 319 -19.19 -31.36 -20.84
N ALA A 320 -19.64 -32.52 -21.33
CA ALA A 320 -19.78 -33.72 -20.51
C ALA A 320 -18.45 -34.36 -20.05
N ARG A 321 -17.30 -33.86 -20.54
CA ARG A 321 -15.96 -34.40 -20.19
C ARG A 321 -15.10 -33.44 -19.38
N ILE A 322 -15.47 -32.16 -19.26
CA ILE A 322 -14.63 -31.14 -18.60
C ILE A 322 -14.93 -31.07 -17.09
N ASP A 323 -16.17 -31.33 -16.66
CA ASP A 323 -16.53 -31.41 -15.23
C ASP A 323 -15.73 -32.50 -14.47
N GLU A 324 -15.23 -33.54 -15.17
CA GLU A 324 -14.41 -34.60 -14.55
C GLU A 324 -12.93 -34.21 -14.39
N GLU A 325 -12.41 -33.21 -15.13
CA GLU A 325 -11.00 -32.77 -15.05
C GLU A 325 -10.79 -31.60 -14.07
N GLU A 326 -11.87 -30.97 -13.58
CA GLU A 326 -11.82 -29.83 -12.64
C GLU A 326 -11.34 -30.26 -11.24
N GLU A 327 -11.67 -31.48 -10.79
CA GLU A 327 -11.18 -32.02 -9.51
C GLU A 327 -9.67 -32.33 -9.49
N GLU A 328 -9.02 -32.47 -10.66
CA GLU A 328 -7.62 -32.95 -10.74
C GLU A 328 -6.60 -31.80 -10.90
N ARG A 329 -7.04 -30.59 -11.28
CA ARG A 329 -6.16 -29.48 -11.68
C ARG A 329 -5.98 -28.39 -10.60
N ASP A 330 -6.87 -28.32 -9.62
CA ASP A 330 -6.77 -27.44 -8.44
C ASP A 330 -5.57 -27.75 -7.53
N LEU A 331 -4.78 -28.80 -7.85
CA LEU A 331 -3.63 -29.23 -7.05
C LEU A 331 -2.26 -28.72 -7.55
N ILE A 332 -2.14 -28.06 -8.72
CA ILE A 332 -0.81 -27.85 -9.36
C ILE A 332 -0.58 -26.42 -9.91
N GLY A 333 -1.48 -25.44 -9.68
CA GLY A 333 -1.52 -24.21 -10.48
C GLY A 333 -1.05 -22.87 -9.88
N GLU A 334 -0.42 -22.81 -8.70
CA GLU A 334 -0.19 -21.50 -8.01
C GLU A 334 1.24 -20.91 -8.10
N ASP A 335 2.24 -21.58 -8.68
CA ASP A 335 3.65 -21.24 -8.43
C ASP A 335 4.34 -20.25 -9.41
N GLU A 336 3.72 -19.82 -10.52
CA GLU A 336 4.48 -19.08 -11.58
C GLU A 336 4.22 -17.57 -11.67
N ALA A 337 3.31 -16.99 -10.88
CA ALA A 337 3.00 -15.55 -10.95
C ALA A 337 3.79 -14.66 -9.98
N GLU A 338 4.62 -15.22 -9.08
CA GLU A 338 5.24 -14.46 -7.99
C GLU A 338 6.61 -13.82 -8.30
N VAL A 339 7.26 -14.15 -9.44
CA VAL A 339 8.69 -13.86 -9.61
C VAL A 339 9.02 -12.46 -10.16
N GLU A 340 8.10 -11.76 -10.83
CA GLU A 340 8.42 -10.46 -11.46
C GLU A 340 8.10 -9.21 -10.62
N GLU A 341 7.43 -9.31 -9.46
CA GLU A 341 7.09 -8.13 -8.63
C GLU A 341 8.07 -7.89 -7.46
N ASP A 342 8.99 -8.83 -7.19
CA ASP A 342 9.90 -8.80 -6.03
C ASP A 342 11.11 -7.86 -6.21
N ASP A 343 11.37 -7.37 -7.42
CA ASP A 343 12.60 -6.61 -7.73
C ASP A 343 12.46 -5.08 -7.58
N LEU A 344 11.27 -4.57 -7.20
CA LEU A 344 11.04 -3.11 -7.21
C LEU A 344 11.21 -2.38 -5.87
N TYR A 345 11.46 -3.07 -4.74
CA TYR A 345 11.53 -2.42 -3.42
C TYR A 345 12.57 -2.99 -2.44
N THR A 346 13.61 -3.69 -2.91
CA THR A 346 14.76 -4.08 -2.06
C THR A 346 15.68 -2.92 -1.69
N SER A 347 15.44 -1.70 -2.19
CA SER A 347 16.19 -0.50 -1.79
C SER A 347 15.39 0.37 -0.83
N GLU A 348 15.47 0.05 0.47
CA GLU A 348 15.50 1.06 1.54
C GLU A 348 16.13 0.44 2.80
N ASN A 349 17.46 0.62 2.90
CA ASN A 349 18.33 0.51 4.07
C ASN A 349 18.01 -0.56 5.13
N PHE A 350 18.52 -1.76 4.86
CA PHE A 350 18.78 -2.78 5.87
C PHE A 350 20.28 -2.71 6.26
N GLU A 351 20.63 -1.79 7.16
CA GLU A 351 21.94 -1.84 7.84
C GLU A 351 21.84 -2.82 9.02
N MET A 352 22.26 -4.07 8.78
CA MET A 352 22.78 -4.91 9.85
C MET A 352 24.24 -4.51 10.08
N GLU A 353 24.52 -3.89 11.22
CA GLU A 353 25.89 -3.85 11.75
C GLU A 353 26.27 -5.29 12.15
N GLU A 354 27.02 -5.98 11.30
CA GLU A 354 27.76 -7.18 11.67
C GLU A 354 28.97 -6.78 12.52
N GLU A 355 29.04 -7.33 13.73
CA GLU A 355 30.19 -7.25 14.62
C GLU A 355 31.39 -7.98 13.99
N GLU A 356 32.36 -7.24 13.43
CA GLU A 356 33.70 -7.77 13.15
C GLU A 356 34.47 -7.95 14.46
N PHE A 357 34.42 -9.15 15.01
CA PHE A 357 35.45 -9.69 15.87
C PHE A 357 36.67 -10.05 15.02
N GLU A 358 37.70 -9.19 15.00
CA GLU A 358 39.06 -9.65 14.69
C GLU A 358 39.92 -9.70 15.95
N ASN A 359 40.16 -10.96 16.35
CA ASN A 359 41.29 -11.38 17.15
C ASN A 359 42.61 -10.86 16.56
N VAL A 360 43.37 -10.09 17.34
CA VAL A 360 44.83 -10.17 17.29
C VAL A 360 45.36 -10.27 18.72
N CYS A 361 45.51 -11.52 19.18
CA CYS A 361 46.65 -11.88 20.01
C CYS A 361 47.77 -12.29 19.07
N ILE A 362 48.97 -11.72 19.22
CA ILE A 362 50.28 -12.39 19.20
C ILE A 362 51.36 -11.35 19.55
N ILE A 363 51.98 -11.60 20.71
CA ILE A 363 53.27 -11.15 21.28
C ILE A 363 53.41 -9.70 21.74
#